data_AF-A0A1I1I8M2-F1
#
_entry.id   AF-A0A1I1I8M2-F1
#
_cell.length_a   1.000
_cell.length_b   1.000
_cell.length_c   1.000
_cell.angle_alpha   90.00
_cell.angle_beta   90.00
_cell.angle_gamma   90.00
#
_symmetry.space_group_name_H-M   'P 1'
#
loop_
_entity.id
_entity.type
_entity.pdbx_description
1 polymer ?
#
loop_
_entity_poly.entity_id
_entity_poly.type
_entity_poly.pdbx_seq_one_letter_code
_entity_poly.pdbx_strand_id
1 'polypeptide(L)'
;MLPMQYISAITLVSILGCNSSSETDQQREFDLNQAKWDALNITQYTLDQRRSCFCLPEATQTTTLLIKDNEIELSYAKETEVITNKNLRNSFLKVDELFKKASELINNSDELQVEYHAQYGFPTYISVDIDKQTADDEYSITTSNFTDNTNIACIEVLTPSFNLIAQDANTTDSLNCQLAGSYQFEDKEPVTFDNSTSDNCDNNHSLDIASDSGIASITINVDGYHSKTINNIHVIADHCAIKTQDITVELEKL
;
A
#
# COMPACT_ATOMS: atom_id res chain seq x y z
N MET A 1 78.98 -28.44 -44.56
CA MET A 1 78.58 -27.64 -43.38
C MET A 1 77.74 -26.47 -43.88
N LEU A 2 76.44 -26.51 -43.67
CA LEU A 2 75.48 -25.44 -43.99
C LEU A 2 74.63 -25.23 -42.74
N PRO A 3 74.53 -24.01 -42.16
CA PRO A 3 73.68 -23.80 -40.99
C PRO A 3 72.26 -23.36 -41.40
N MET A 4 71.31 -24.24 -41.07
CA MET A 4 70.13 -24.00 -40.23
C MET A 4 69.28 -22.74 -40.49
N GLN A 5 68.09 -22.96 -41.07
CA GLN A 5 66.97 -22.03 -41.16
C GLN A 5 66.32 -21.81 -39.79
N TYR A 6 66.04 -20.55 -39.43
CA TYR A 6 65.21 -20.19 -38.28
C TYR A 6 63.76 -19.97 -38.74
N ILE A 7 62.86 -20.86 -38.32
CA ILE A 7 61.41 -20.66 -38.41
C ILE A 7 60.99 -19.88 -37.16
N SER A 8 60.64 -18.60 -37.31
CA SER A 8 59.96 -17.85 -36.26
C SER A 8 58.51 -18.32 -36.16
N ALA A 9 58.17 -18.97 -35.05
CA ALA A 9 56.79 -19.29 -34.71
C ALA A 9 56.09 -18.01 -34.23
N ILE A 10 55.12 -17.52 -35.02
CA ILE A 10 54.21 -16.45 -34.61
C ILE A 10 53.12 -17.10 -33.77
N THR A 11 53.21 -16.95 -32.45
CA THR A 11 52.20 -17.39 -31.50
C THR A 11 51.03 -16.40 -31.54
N LEU A 12 49.94 -16.80 -32.19
CA LEU A 12 48.68 -16.06 -32.22
C LEU A 12 48.01 -16.22 -30.84
N VAL A 13 48.09 -15.18 -30.00
CA VAL A 13 47.38 -15.11 -28.72
C VAL A 13 45.94 -14.73 -29.01
N SER A 14 45.06 -15.72 -29.07
CA SER A 14 43.61 -15.54 -29.14
C SER A 14 43.11 -15.06 -27.79
N ILE A 15 42.76 -13.77 -27.70
CA ILE A 15 42.09 -13.20 -26.53
C ILE A 15 40.63 -13.67 -26.60
N LEU A 16 40.29 -14.69 -25.82
CA LEU A 16 38.89 -15.03 -25.53
C LEU A 16 38.34 -13.92 -24.61
N GLY A 17 37.59 -12.98 -25.18
CA GLY A 17 36.76 -12.08 -24.40
C GLY A 17 35.60 -12.86 -23.80
N CYS A 18 35.59 -13.04 -22.48
CA CYS A 18 34.41 -13.50 -21.75
C CYS A 18 33.32 -12.44 -21.84
N ASN A 19 32.16 -12.82 -22.38
CA ASN A 19 30.97 -11.99 -22.47
C ASN A 19 30.34 -11.84 -21.07
N SER A 20 30.43 -10.64 -20.48
CA SER A 20 29.62 -10.20 -19.33
C SER A 20 28.24 -9.68 -19.80
N SER A 21 27.60 -10.41 -20.72
CA SER A 21 26.43 -9.90 -21.46
C SER A 21 25.16 -9.79 -20.61
N SER A 22 24.99 -10.63 -19.59
CA SER A 22 23.74 -10.67 -18.80
C SER A 22 23.55 -9.43 -17.91
N GLU A 23 24.56 -9.04 -17.14
CA GLU A 23 24.48 -7.86 -16.25
C GLU A 23 24.30 -6.56 -17.04
N THR A 24 25.01 -6.45 -18.17
CA THR A 24 24.91 -5.28 -19.05
C THR A 24 23.55 -5.20 -19.75
N ASP A 25 22.93 -6.34 -20.06
CA ASP A 25 21.58 -6.39 -20.60
C ASP A 25 20.51 -6.04 -19.55
N GLN A 26 20.63 -6.56 -18.32
CA GLN A 26 19.73 -6.22 -17.22
C GLN A 26 19.78 -4.73 -16.86
N GLN A 27 20.98 -4.15 -16.76
CA GLN A 27 21.14 -2.72 -16.49
C GLN A 27 20.52 -1.87 -17.61
N ARG A 28 20.71 -2.28 -18.87
CA ARG A 28 20.11 -1.58 -20.02
C ARG A 28 18.58 -1.65 -20.01
N GLU A 29 18.00 -2.81 -19.68
CA GLU A 29 16.55 -2.94 -19.55
C GLU A 29 15.99 -2.12 -18.39
N PHE A 30 16.70 -2.08 -17.26
CA PHE A 30 16.40 -1.22 -16.13
C PHE A 30 16.37 0.26 -16.56
N ASP A 31 17.45 0.77 -17.16
CA ASP A 31 17.58 2.18 -17.55
C ASP A 31 16.46 2.59 -18.52
N LEU A 32 16.14 1.73 -19.49
CA LEU A 32 15.08 1.98 -20.47
C LEU A 32 13.70 2.09 -19.83
N ASN A 33 13.40 1.24 -18.85
CA ASN A 33 12.09 1.18 -18.23
C ASN A 33 11.93 2.23 -17.12
N GLN A 34 13.00 2.57 -16.40
CA GLN A 34 13.01 3.70 -15.49
C GLN A 34 12.76 5.01 -16.23
N ALA A 35 13.47 5.24 -17.36
CA ALA A 35 13.24 6.43 -18.17
C ALA A 35 11.80 6.53 -18.73
N LYS A 36 11.14 5.40 -19.03
CA LYS A 36 9.71 5.40 -19.42
C LYS A 36 8.83 5.88 -18.27
N TRP A 37 9.04 5.35 -17.07
CA TRP A 37 8.26 5.72 -15.89
C TRP A 37 8.42 7.20 -15.56
N ASP A 38 9.68 7.67 -15.48
CA ASP A 38 10.02 9.05 -15.15
C ASP A 38 9.39 10.06 -16.13
N ALA A 39 9.33 9.71 -17.42
CA ALA A 39 8.75 10.56 -18.45
C ALA A 39 7.24 10.79 -18.29
N LEU A 40 6.53 9.92 -17.55
CA LEU A 40 5.09 10.02 -17.36
C LEU A 40 4.70 10.99 -16.23
N ASN A 41 5.62 11.30 -15.31
CA ASN A 41 5.37 12.15 -14.14
C ASN A 41 4.11 11.74 -13.34
N ILE A 42 3.90 10.44 -13.17
CA ILE A 42 2.78 9.91 -12.39
C ILE A 42 3.10 10.04 -10.90
N THR A 43 2.27 10.76 -10.15
CA THR A 43 2.47 10.99 -8.71
C THR A 43 1.33 10.46 -7.86
N GLN A 44 0.20 10.08 -8.48
CA GLN A 44 -0.97 9.55 -7.81
C GLN A 44 -1.45 8.31 -8.56
N TYR A 45 -1.55 7.19 -7.86
CA TYR A 45 -1.93 5.92 -8.48
C TYR A 45 -2.36 4.90 -7.42
N THR A 46 -3.05 3.85 -7.87
CA THR A 46 -3.29 2.65 -7.06
C THR A 46 -2.59 1.47 -7.70
N LEU A 47 -2.16 0.52 -6.87
CA LEU A 47 -1.66 -0.78 -7.33
C LEU A 47 -1.89 -1.84 -6.26
N ASP A 48 -1.85 -3.10 -6.67
CA ASP A 48 -1.77 -4.23 -5.76
C ASP A 48 -0.35 -4.76 -5.71
N GLN A 49 0.14 -5.02 -4.50
CA GLN A 49 1.43 -5.62 -4.26
C GLN A 49 1.29 -6.91 -3.45
N ARG A 50 2.07 -7.92 -3.84
CA ARG A 50 2.19 -9.17 -3.09
C ARG A 50 3.65 -9.57 -3.06
N ARG A 51 4.10 -10.10 -1.92
CA ARG A 51 5.42 -10.73 -1.78
C ARG A 51 5.27 -12.22 -1.54
N SER A 52 6.17 -13.01 -2.11
CA SER A 52 6.37 -14.41 -1.77
C SER A 52 7.72 -14.55 -1.08
N CYS A 53 7.71 -14.97 0.18
CA CYS A 53 8.89 -15.19 1.02
C CYS A 53 8.52 -16.10 2.19
N PHE A 54 9.52 -16.59 2.92
CA PHE A 54 9.32 -17.26 4.21
C PHE A 54 9.02 -16.24 5.33
N CYS A 55 7.87 -15.59 5.20
CA CYS A 55 7.40 -14.51 6.07
C CYS A 55 6.08 -14.87 6.77
N LEU A 56 5.64 -14.03 7.70
CA LEU A 56 4.30 -14.17 8.30
C LEU A 56 3.20 -14.07 7.23
N PRO A 57 2.07 -14.79 7.38
CA PRO A 57 0.99 -14.79 6.39
C PRO A 57 0.52 -13.39 5.97
N GLU A 58 0.40 -12.47 6.92
CA GLU A 58 0.01 -11.07 6.70
C GLU A 58 0.93 -10.35 5.71
N ALA A 59 2.23 -10.67 5.70
CA ALA A 59 3.20 -10.07 4.80
C ALA A 59 3.18 -10.64 3.37
N THR A 60 2.41 -11.72 3.15
CA THR A 60 2.26 -12.41 1.85
C THR A 60 0.88 -12.25 1.23
N GLN A 61 -0.03 -11.55 1.92
CA GLN A 61 -1.35 -11.20 1.40
C GLN A 61 -1.24 -10.14 0.29
N THR A 62 -2.11 -10.23 -0.69
CA THR A 62 -2.25 -9.17 -1.70
C THR A 62 -2.76 -7.91 -1.01
N THR A 63 -2.00 -6.82 -1.11
CA THR A 63 -2.29 -5.55 -0.47
C THR A 63 -2.47 -4.48 -1.52
N THR A 64 -3.59 -3.74 -1.46
CA THR A 64 -3.80 -2.57 -2.30
C THR A 64 -3.12 -1.36 -1.67
N LEU A 65 -2.37 -0.62 -2.46
CA LEU A 65 -1.69 0.62 -2.08
C LEU A 65 -2.38 1.80 -2.78
N LEU A 66 -2.73 2.83 -2.02
CA LEU A 66 -3.14 4.14 -2.51
C LEU A 66 -1.96 5.08 -2.37
N ILE A 67 -1.41 5.54 -3.50
CA ILE A 67 -0.31 6.48 -3.55
C ILE A 67 -0.85 7.86 -3.90
N LYS A 68 -0.48 8.86 -3.09
CA LYS A 68 -0.83 10.26 -3.29
C LYS A 68 0.42 11.11 -3.04
N ASP A 69 0.69 12.07 -3.92
CA ASP A 69 1.88 12.92 -3.86
C ASP A 69 3.19 12.12 -3.69
N ASN A 70 3.25 10.96 -4.36
CA ASN A 70 4.33 9.97 -4.29
C ASN A 70 4.58 9.38 -2.89
N GLU A 71 3.59 9.39 -2.00
CA GLU A 71 3.63 8.73 -0.69
C GLU A 71 2.51 7.71 -0.54
N ILE A 72 2.75 6.65 0.25
CA ILE A 72 1.72 5.67 0.59
C ILE A 72 0.75 6.32 1.56
N GLU A 73 -0.39 6.79 1.06
CA GLU A 73 -1.48 7.37 1.85
C GLU A 73 -2.21 6.28 2.65
N LEU A 74 -2.47 5.15 2.00
CA LEU A 74 -3.19 4.03 2.59
C LEU A 74 -2.71 2.70 2.02
N SER A 75 -2.73 1.66 2.85
CA SER A 75 -2.57 0.28 2.38
C SER A 75 -3.41 -0.70 3.18
N TYR A 76 -4.09 -1.60 2.48
CA TYR A 76 -5.02 -2.56 3.09
C TYR A 76 -4.99 -3.91 2.39
N ALA A 77 -5.23 -4.97 3.16
CA ALA A 77 -5.33 -6.33 2.62
C ALA A 77 -6.57 -6.42 1.72
N LYS A 78 -6.37 -6.79 0.46
CA LYS A 78 -7.41 -6.74 -0.59
C LYS A 78 -8.62 -7.63 -0.28
N GLU A 79 -8.39 -8.77 0.36
CA GLU A 79 -9.45 -9.76 0.63
C GLU A 79 -10.29 -9.41 1.86
N THR A 80 -9.65 -8.84 2.90
CA THR A 80 -10.29 -8.61 4.21
C THR A 80 -10.64 -7.15 4.44
N GLU A 81 -10.16 -6.24 3.59
CA GLU A 81 -10.35 -4.80 3.76
C GLU A 81 -9.84 -4.29 5.12
N VAL A 82 -8.80 -4.95 5.64
CA VAL A 82 -8.11 -4.54 6.88
C VAL A 82 -6.92 -3.70 6.51
N ILE A 83 -6.86 -2.46 7.02
CA ILE A 83 -5.71 -1.56 6.87
C ILE A 83 -4.51 -2.22 7.54
N THR A 84 -3.41 -2.28 6.80
CA THR A 84 -2.19 -2.90 7.32
C THR A 84 -1.64 -2.07 8.47
N ASN A 85 -1.11 -2.73 9.51
CA ASN A 85 -0.55 -2.01 10.64
C ASN A 85 0.73 -1.25 10.24
N LYS A 86 1.11 -0.24 11.02
CA LYS A 86 2.26 0.64 10.73
C LYS A 86 3.57 -0.10 10.42
N ASN A 87 3.83 -1.24 11.08
CA ASN A 87 5.04 -2.02 10.84
C ASN A 87 5.04 -2.67 9.46
N LEU A 88 3.87 -3.17 9.03
CA LEU A 88 3.72 -3.81 7.73
C LEU A 88 3.58 -2.77 6.60
N ARG A 89 2.97 -1.60 6.87
CA ARG A 89 2.85 -0.48 5.93
C ARG A 89 4.19 -0.12 5.29
N ASN A 90 5.24 -0.05 6.09
CA ASN A 90 6.60 0.30 5.65
C ASN A 90 7.30 -0.81 4.84
N SER A 91 6.69 -2.00 4.71
CA SER A 91 7.29 -3.12 3.98
C SER A 91 6.87 -3.19 2.52
N PHE A 92 5.90 -2.38 2.11
CA PHE A 92 5.47 -2.23 0.73
C PHE A 92 6.28 -1.15 0.04
N LEU A 93 6.43 -1.28 -1.27
CA LEU A 93 7.27 -0.40 -2.08
C LEU A 93 6.41 0.39 -3.07
N LYS A 94 6.57 1.72 -3.09
CA LYS A 94 6.09 2.55 -4.22
C LYS A 94 6.96 2.29 -5.47
N VAL A 95 6.53 2.76 -6.63
CA VAL A 95 7.19 2.41 -7.91
C VAL A 95 8.67 2.83 -7.92
N ASP A 96 8.97 4.03 -7.43
CA ASP A 96 10.35 4.52 -7.34
C ASP A 96 11.21 3.64 -6.42
N GLU A 97 10.62 3.10 -5.34
CA GLU A 97 11.30 2.18 -4.43
C GLU A 97 11.47 0.78 -5.03
N LEU A 98 10.54 0.33 -5.89
CA LEU A 98 10.72 -0.89 -6.68
C LEU A 98 11.91 -0.75 -7.65
N PHE A 99 12.06 0.41 -8.31
CA PHE A 99 13.23 0.67 -9.14
C PHE A 99 14.51 0.70 -8.31
N LYS A 100 14.52 1.41 -7.18
CA LYS A 100 15.66 1.41 -6.26
C LYS A 100 16.05 -0.01 -5.85
N LYS A 101 15.05 -0.83 -5.50
CA LYS A 101 15.24 -2.23 -5.13
C LYS A 101 15.83 -3.05 -6.27
N ALA A 102 15.29 -2.92 -7.48
CA ALA A 102 15.82 -3.61 -8.65
C ALA A 102 17.28 -3.21 -8.94
N SER A 103 17.60 -1.91 -8.87
CA SER A 103 18.96 -1.40 -9.07
C SER A 103 19.95 -1.94 -8.03
N GLU A 104 19.55 -2.01 -6.76
CA GLU A 104 20.36 -2.62 -5.70
C GLU A 104 20.63 -4.09 -5.99
N LEU A 105 19.64 -4.84 -6.48
CA LEU A 105 19.78 -6.27 -6.72
C LEU A 105 20.63 -6.61 -7.95
N ILE A 106 20.61 -5.80 -9.01
CA ILE A 106 21.39 -6.05 -10.25
C ILE A 106 22.87 -6.35 -9.96
N ASN A 107 23.45 -5.74 -8.93
CA ASN A 107 24.86 -5.91 -8.59
C ASN A 107 25.10 -6.73 -7.32
N ASN A 108 24.05 -7.19 -6.63
CA ASN A 108 24.16 -7.78 -5.29
C ASN A 108 23.36 -9.08 -5.13
N SER A 109 23.08 -9.81 -6.22
CA SER A 109 22.39 -11.10 -6.17
C SER A 109 22.99 -12.11 -7.14
N ASP A 110 23.00 -13.39 -6.75
CA ASP A 110 23.41 -14.51 -7.59
C ASP A 110 22.40 -14.81 -8.73
N GLU A 111 21.12 -14.50 -8.52
CA GLU A 111 20.09 -14.57 -9.56
C GLU A 111 19.03 -13.47 -9.41
N LEU A 112 18.73 -12.78 -10.51
CA LEU A 112 17.72 -11.75 -10.55
C LEU A 112 16.88 -11.88 -11.82
N GLN A 113 15.56 -11.83 -11.66
CA GLN A 113 14.62 -11.61 -12.74
C GLN A 113 13.79 -10.37 -12.42
N VAL A 114 13.74 -9.42 -13.36
CA VAL A 114 12.85 -8.28 -13.29
C VAL A 114 12.00 -8.23 -14.54
N GLU A 115 10.69 -8.13 -14.37
CA GLU A 115 9.75 -7.87 -15.46
C GLU A 115 9.15 -6.48 -15.29
N TYR A 116 8.90 -5.82 -16.40
CA TYR A 116 8.41 -4.44 -16.43
C TYR A 116 7.08 -4.34 -17.16
N HIS A 117 6.23 -3.42 -16.70
CA HIS A 117 4.98 -3.12 -17.38
C HIS A 117 5.25 -2.57 -18.79
N ALA A 118 4.66 -3.18 -19.82
CA ALA A 118 4.96 -2.84 -21.22
C ALA A 118 4.73 -1.34 -21.55
N GLN A 119 3.62 -0.77 -21.06
CA GLN A 119 3.26 0.64 -21.28
C GLN A 119 3.97 1.61 -20.31
N TYR A 120 3.86 1.37 -19.00
CA TYR A 120 4.30 2.31 -17.96
C TYR A 120 5.76 2.14 -17.51
N GLY A 121 6.40 1.01 -17.80
CA GLY A 121 7.79 0.75 -17.45
C GLY A 121 8.06 0.36 -15.99
N PHE A 122 7.11 0.47 -15.06
CA PHE A 122 7.36 0.08 -13.66
C PHE A 122 7.61 -1.43 -13.49
N PRO A 123 8.38 -1.87 -12.46
CA PRO A 123 8.58 -3.29 -12.17
C PRO A 123 7.27 -4.00 -11.79
N THR A 124 6.84 -4.98 -12.58
CA THR A 124 5.67 -5.83 -12.30
C THR A 124 6.04 -7.11 -11.57
N TYR A 125 7.28 -7.56 -11.72
CA TYR A 125 7.81 -8.73 -11.04
C TYR A 125 9.28 -8.52 -10.71
N ILE A 126 9.68 -8.81 -9.48
CA ILE A 126 11.08 -8.91 -9.06
C ILE A 126 11.20 -10.27 -8.38
N SER A 127 12.08 -11.14 -8.87
CA SER A 127 12.42 -12.42 -8.22
C SER A 127 13.92 -12.46 -8.03
N VAL A 128 14.34 -12.85 -6.84
CA VAL A 128 15.76 -12.84 -6.49
C VAL A 128 16.11 -14.05 -5.62
N ASP A 129 17.31 -14.55 -5.87
CA ASP A 129 18.09 -15.43 -5.01
C ASP A 129 19.40 -14.66 -4.73
N ILE A 130 19.60 -14.25 -3.47
CA ILE A 130 20.67 -13.31 -3.13
C ILE A 130 22.00 -14.07 -3.13
N ASP A 131 22.07 -15.19 -2.42
CA ASP A 131 23.20 -16.10 -2.36
C ASP A 131 22.69 -17.55 -2.47
N LYS A 132 23.06 -18.22 -3.56
CA LYS A 132 22.62 -19.61 -3.86
C LYS A 132 23.03 -20.64 -2.82
N GLN A 133 23.88 -20.27 -1.87
CA GLN A 133 24.35 -21.11 -0.78
C GLN A 133 23.65 -20.81 0.56
N THR A 134 22.82 -19.77 0.64
CA THR A 134 22.10 -19.35 1.82
C THR A 134 20.62 -19.71 1.68
N ALA A 135 20.10 -20.52 2.60
CA ALA A 135 18.69 -20.89 2.58
C ALA A 135 17.79 -19.73 3.04
N ASP A 136 16.59 -19.65 2.46
CA ASP A 136 15.49 -18.75 2.83
C ASP A 136 15.79 -17.25 2.60
N ASP A 137 16.77 -16.91 1.74
CA ASP A 137 17.04 -15.54 1.31
C ASP A 137 16.33 -15.16 -0.01
N GLU A 138 15.68 -16.15 -0.65
CA GLU A 138 14.97 -15.98 -1.90
C GLU A 138 13.57 -15.40 -1.67
N TYR A 139 13.19 -14.45 -2.52
CA TYR A 139 11.84 -13.90 -2.50
C TYR A 139 11.43 -13.34 -3.85
N SER A 140 10.13 -13.10 -3.98
CA SER A 140 9.59 -12.34 -5.11
C SER A 140 8.60 -11.27 -4.68
N ILE A 141 8.51 -10.21 -5.47
CA ILE A 141 7.54 -9.13 -5.36
C ILE A 141 6.76 -9.08 -6.67
N THR A 142 5.44 -9.09 -6.58
CA THR A 142 4.52 -8.93 -7.72
C THR A 142 3.73 -7.65 -7.54
N THR A 143 3.69 -6.85 -8.60
CA THR A 143 2.92 -5.60 -8.69
C THR A 143 1.91 -5.73 -9.82
N SER A 144 0.63 -5.43 -9.54
CA SER A 144 -0.47 -5.62 -10.49
C SER A 144 -1.59 -4.61 -10.28
N ASN A 145 -2.63 -4.65 -11.13
CA ASN A 145 -3.83 -3.79 -11.03
C ASN A 145 -3.52 -2.29 -10.89
N PHE A 146 -2.49 -1.83 -11.60
CA PHE A 146 -2.07 -0.43 -11.61
C PHE A 146 -3.12 0.47 -12.26
N THR A 147 -3.43 1.59 -11.61
CA THR A 147 -4.28 2.65 -12.17
C THR A 147 -3.60 4.00 -11.94
N ASP A 148 -3.32 4.74 -13.02
CA ASP A 148 -2.86 6.13 -12.94
C ASP A 148 -4.04 7.04 -12.55
N ASN A 149 -3.89 7.74 -11.43
CA ASN A 149 -4.88 8.65 -10.86
C ASN A 149 -4.43 10.12 -10.90
N THR A 150 -3.32 10.44 -11.57
CA THR A 150 -2.66 11.77 -11.52
C THR A 150 -3.57 12.90 -12.00
N ASN A 151 -4.43 12.64 -12.98
CA ASN A 151 -5.31 13.64 -13.60
C ASN A 151 -6.79 13.40 -13.29
N ILE A 152 -7.12 12.63 -12.25
CA ILE A 152 -8.50 12.43 -11.87
C ILE A 152 -9.01 13.69 -11.17
N ALA A 153 -10.08 14.26 -11.72
CA ALA A 153 -10.85 15.28 -11.03
C ALA A 153 -11.91 14.59 -10.19
N CYS A 154 -11.73 14.58 -8.88
CA CYS A 154 -12.81 14.19 -7.98
C CYS A 154 -13.83 15.33 -7.96
N ILE A 155 -15.05 15.06 -8.41
CA ILE A 155 -16.20 15.87 -8.01
C ILE A 155 -16.27 15.64 -6.50
N GLU A 156 -16.08 16.68 -5.68
CA GLU A 156 -16.10 16.55 -4.22
C GLU A 156 -17.42 15.90 -3.77
N VAL A 157 -17.36 14.59 -3.58
CA VAL A 157 -18.36 13.79 -2.89
C VAL A 157 -17.60 13.10 -1.78
N LEU A 158 -17.12 13.89 -0.82
CA LEU A 158 -16.63 13.33 0.43
C LEU A 158 -17.85 12.81 1.18
N THR A 159 -18.05 11.49 1.10
CA THR A 159 -18.99 10.76 1.93
C THR A 159 -18.49 10.74 3.37
N PRO A 160 -19.38 10.69 4.36
CA PRO A 160 -18.94 10.56 5.73
C PRO A 160 -18.16 9.25 5.92
N SER A 161 -17.19 9.25 6.82
CA SER A 161 -16.50 8.02 7.21
C SER A 161 -17.45 7.05 7.90
N PHE A 162 -18.35 7.57 8.73
CA PHE A 162 -19.29 6.76 9.50
C PHE A 162 -20.72 7.28 9.42
N ASN A 163 -21.65 6.34 9.32
CA ASN A 163 -23.06 6.50 9.59
C ASN A 163 -23.33 5.89 10.97
N LEU A 164 -23.49 6.73 11.99
CA LEU A 164 -23.58 6.29 13.38
C LEU A 164 -25.03 6.19 13.85
N ILE A 165 -25.37 5.07 14.49
CA ILE A 165 -26.64 4.83 15.17
C ILE A 165 -26.33 4.40 16.61
N ALA A 166 -26.92 5.08 17.59
CA ALA A 166 -26.88 4.70 18.99
C ALA A 166 -28.27 4.25 19.44
N GLN A 167 -28.34 3.14 20.18
CA GLN A 167 -29.60 2.58 20.66
C GLN A 167 -29.48 2.03 22.06
N ASP A 168 -30.58 2.02 22.80
CA ASP A 168 -30.67 1.34 24.09
C ASP A 168 -30.55 -0.18 23.89
N ALA A 169 -29.65 -0.83 24.64
CA ALA A 169 -29.33 -2.24 24.48
C ALA A 169 -30.52 -3.19 24.75
N ASN A 170 -31.53 -2.76 25.50
CA ASN A 170 -32.66 -3.61 25.88
C ASN A 170 -33.92 -3.32 25.04
N THR A 171 -34.19 -2.04 24.79
CA THR A 171 -35.44 -1.59 24.14
C THR A 171 -35.27 -1.33 22.66
N THR A 172 -34.03 -1.18 22.17
CA THR A 172 -33.68 -0.73 20.81
C THR A 172 -34.18 0.69 20.47
N ASP A 173 -34.61 1.45 21.49
CA ASP A 173 -35.00 2.85 21.33
C ASP A 173 -33.78 3.65 20.87
N SER A 174 -33.97 4.49 19.84
CA SER A 174 -32.92 5.33 19.29
C SER A 174 -32.48 6.39 20.30
N LEU A 175 -31.17 6.55 20.41
CA LEU A 175 -30.48 7.50 21.29
C LEU A 175 -29.75 8.60 20.48
N ASN A 176 -29.95 8.65 19.15
CA ASN A 176 -29.21 9.54 18.26
C ASN A 176 -29.33 11.02 18.68
N CYS A 177 -30.49 11.47 19.14
CA CYS A 177 -30.70 12.86 19.60
C CYS A 177 -30.22 13.17 21.01
N GLN A 178 -29.59 12.22 21.70
CA GLN A 178 -28.98 12.41 23.01
C GLN A 178 -27.47 12.14 22.96
N LEU A 179 -26.96 11.95 21.75
CA LEU A 179 -25.62 11.45 21.48
C LEU A 179 -24.59 12.58 21.49
N ALA A 180 -23.55 12.41 22.28
CA ALA A 180 -22.32 13.19 22.19
C ALA A 180 -21.10 12.25 22.21
N GLY A 181 -19.95 12.73 21.77
CA GLY A 181 -18.79 11.86 21.68
C GLY A 181 -17.58 12.49 21.03
N SER A 182 -16.64 11.62 20.70
CA SER A 182 -15.46 11.97 19.93
C SER A 182 -15.03 10.82 19.04
N TYR A 183 -14.41 11.13 17.91
CA TYR A 183 -13.69 10.17 17.09
C TYR A 183 -12.24 10.61 16.89
N GLN A 184 -11.37 9.66 16.62
CA GLN A 184 -9.95 9.91 16.37
C GLN A 184 -9.40 8.92 15.35
N PHE A 185 -8.63 9.39 14.38
CA PHE A 185 -7.78 8.57 13.51
C PHE A 185 -6.36 8.50 14.08
N GLU A 186 -5.64 7.38 13.91
CA GLU A 186 -4.35 7.08 14.57
C GLU A 186 -3.34 8.24 14.60
N ASP A 187 -3.24 9.03 13.53
CA ASP A 187 -2.27 10.13 13.38
C ASP A 187 -2.91 11.53 13.40
N LYS A 188 -4.13 11.66 13.94
CA LYS A 188 -4.91 12.92 13.97
C LYS A 188 -5.40 13.26 15.37
N GLU A 189 -5.67 14.55 15.59
CA GLU A 189 -6.28 15.04 16.83
C GLU A 189 -7.73 14.53 16.96
N PRO A 190 -8.22 14.25 18.19
CA PRO A 190 -9.59 13.83 18.40
C PRO A 190 -10.56 14.96 18.06
N VAL A 191 -11.64 14.62 17.37
CA VAL A 191 -12.72 15.54 17.02
C VAL A 191 -13.96 15.19 17.82
N THR A 192 -14.53 16.17 18.50
CA THR A 192 -15.76 16.02 19.28
C THR A 192 -16.99 16.30 18.42
N PHE A 193 -18.08 15.61 18.71
CA PHE A 193 -19.40 15.86 18.14
C PHE A 193 -20.46 15.84 19.24
N ASP A 194 -21.50 16.64 19.08
CA ASP A 194 -22.61 16.72 20.02
C ASP A 194 -23.91 16.93 19.24
N ASN A 195 -24.75 15.90 19.23
CA ASN A 195 -26.07 15.94 18.62
C ASN A 195 -27.17 16.15 19.67
N SER A 196 -26.84 16.14 20.97
CA SER A 196 -27.79 16.36 22.07
C SER A 196 -28.34 17.79 22.11
N THR A 197 -27.60 18.74 21.51
CA THR A 197 -27.97 20.15 21.40
C THR A 197 -28.56 20.52 20.04
N SER A 198 -28.79 19.54 19.15
CA SER A 198 -29.27 19.78 17.79
C SER A 198 -30.79 19.97 17.72
N ASP A 199 -31.22 21.16 17.31
CA ASP A 199 -32.64 21.50 17.12
C ASP A 199 -33.32 20.72 15.97
N ASN A 200 -32.54 20.13 15.06
CA ASN A 200 -33.02 19.39 13.89
C ASN A 200 -32.66 17.89 13.95
N CYS A 201 -32.43 17.35 15.16
CA CYS A 201 -32.07 15.95 15.27
C CYS A 201 -33.20 15.03 14.77
N ASP A 202 -32.80 14.00 14.03
CA ASP A 202 -33.67 12.90 13.62
C ASP A 202 -33.19 11.57 14.21
N ASN A 203 -34.03 10.96 15.05
CA ASN A 203 -33.76 9.65 15.63
C ASN A 203 -33.84 8.50 14.62
N ASN A 204 -34.37 8.73 13.41
CA ASN A 204 -34.55 7.71 12.38
C ASN A 204 -33.44 7.67 11.34
N HIS A 205 -32.50 8.63 11.38
CA HIS A 205 -31.36 8.69 10.46
C HIS A 205 -30.05 8.54 11.22
N SER A 206 -29.05 7.99 10.52
CA SER A 206 -27.68 7.94 11.01
C SER A 206 -27.10 9.33 11.17
N LEU A 207 -26.19 9.49 12.12
CA LEU A 207 -25.36 10.67 12.22
C LEU A 207 -24.11 10.49 11.36
N ASP A 208 -23.98 11.35 10.36
CA ASP A 208 -22.81 11.43 9.49
C ASP A 208 -21.65 12.07 10.26
N ILE A 209 -20.61 11.30 10.55
CA ILE A 209 -19.43 11.79 11.27
C ILE A 209 -18.14 11.48 10.50
N ALA A 210 -17.23 12.47 10.53
CA ALA A 210 -15.92 12.48 9.88
C ALA A 210 -15.94 12.40 8.34
N SER A 211 -14.84 12.77 7.72
CA SER A 211 -14.63 12.68 6.26
C SER A 211 -13.18 12.32 5.97
N ASP A 212 -12.69 11.32 6.68
CA ASP A 212 -11.30 10.88 6.67
C ASP A 212 -11.17 9.35 6.55
N SER A 213 -9.97 8.87 6.25
CA SER A 213 -9.66 7.45 6.11
C SER A 213 -8.51 7.04 7.02
N GLY A 214 -8.36 5.74 7.27
CA GLY A 214 -7.38 5.20 8.20
C GLY A 214 -8.03 4.34 9.29
N ILE A 215 -7.24 4.06 10.33
CA ILE A 215 -7.71 3.33 11.51
C ILE A 215 -8.23 4.35 12.53
N ALA A 216 -9.48 4.15 12.96
CA ALA A 216 -10.17 5.06 13.86
C ALA A 216 -10.65 4.39 15.15
N SER A 217 -10.90 5.23 16.15
CA SER A 217 -11.70 4.93 17.33
C SER A 217 -12.83 5.94 17.48
N ILE A 218 -13.94 5.51 18.09
CA ILE A 218 -15.10 6.34 18.39
C ILE A 218 -15.49 6.10 19.84
N THR A 219 -15.67 7.17 20.61
CA THR A 219 -16.21 7.16 21.97
C THR A 219 -17.57 7.82 21.98
N ILE A 220 -18.55 7.11 22.54
CA ILE A 220 -19.95 7.49 22.61
C ILE A 220 -20.36 7.75 24.05
N ASN A 221 -21.04 8.87 24.27
CA ASN A 221 -21.58 9.30 25.54
C ASN A 221 -23.06 9.69 25.37
N VAL A 222 -23.92 9.14 26.23
CA VAL A 222 -25.33 9.50 26.35
C VAL A 222 -25.64 9.60 27.84
N ASP A 223 -26.32 10.67 28.24
CA ASP A 223 -26.69 10.88 29.65
C ASP A 223 -27.57 9.74 30.17
N GLY A 224 -27.20 9.16 31.31
CA GLY A 224 -27.90 8.02 31.91
C GLY A 224 -27.47 6.63 31.37
N TYR A 225 -26.46 6.58 30.50
CA TYR A 225 -25.89 5.35 29.96
C TYR A 225 -24.39 5.20 30.27
N HIS A 226 -23.89 3.96 30.24
CA HIS A 226 -22.47 3.68 30.25
C HIS A 226 -21.83 4.14 28.93
N SER A 227 -20.73 4.90 29.03
CA SER A 227 -19.92 5.29 27.87
C SER A 227 -19.35 4.07 27.16
N LYS A 228 -19.26 4.12 25.83
CA LYS A 228 -18.77 3.02 25.00
C LYS A 228 -17.73 3.51 24.01
N THR A 229 -16.60 2.82 23.94
CA THR A 229 -15.55 3.08 22.96
C THR A 229 -15.43 1.89 22.01
N ILE A 230 -15.46 2.19 20.71
CA ILE A 230 -15.18 1.26 19.63
C ILE A 230 -13.80 1.61 19.08
N ASN A 231 -12.91 0.62 19.05
CA ASN A 231 -11.54 0.78 18.57
C ASN A 231 -11.33 -0.01 17.28
N ASN A 232 -10.23 0.30 16.58
CA ASN A 232 -9.76 -0.47 15.41
C ASN A 232 -10.82 -0.53 14.28
N ILE A 233 -11.46 0.60 14.00
CA ILE A 233 -12.39 0.75 12.88
C ILE A 233 -11.56 1.07 11.63
N HIS A 234 -11.70 0.27 10.57
CA HIS A 234 -10.93 0.43 9.34
C HIS A 234 -11.75 1.21 8.31
N VAL A 235 -11.37 2.45 8.04
CA VAL A 235 -12.03 3.29 7.05
C VAL A 235 -11.15 3.35 5.80
N ILE A 236 -11.58 2.67 4.74
CA ILE A 236 -10.88 2.66 3.46
C ILE A 236 -11.37 3.83 2.60
N ALA A 237 -10.43 4.44 1.88
CA ALA A 237 -10.72 5.34 0.78
C ALA A 237 -10.09 4.83 -0.52
N ASP A 238 -10.71 5.20 -1.63
CA ASP A 238 -10.05 5.24 -2.92
C ASP A 238 -9.60 6.67 -3.23
N HIS A 239 -9.28 6.97 -4.49
CA HIS A 239 -8.82 8.29 -4.88
C HIS A 239 -9.89 9.40 -4.70
N CYS A 240 -11.17 9.09 -4.81
CA CYS A 240 -12.25 10.09 -4.81
C CYS A 240 -13.36 9.86 -3.77
N ALA A 241 -13.42 8.70 -3.13
CA ALA A 241 -14.50 8.35 -2.23
C ALA A 241 -13.99 7.65 -0.98
N ILE A 242 -14.73 7.85 0.12
CA ILE A 242 -14.56 7.11 1.36
C ILE A 242 -15.61 6.00 1.39
N LYS A 243 -15.20 4.79 1.76
CA LYS A 243 -16.13 3.69 2.03
C LYS A 243 -16.77 3.88 3.39
N THR A 244 -17.91 4.57 3.40
CA THR A 244 -18.72 4.82 4.60
C THR A 244 -19.03 3.53 5.35
N GLN A 245 -18.89 3.57 6.67
CA GLN A 245 -19.17 2.46 7.58
C GLN A 245 -20.43 2.73 8.37
N ASP A 246 -21.40 1.81 8.34
CA ASP A 246 -22.54 1.85 9.25
C ASP A 246 -22.13 1.28 10.61
N ILE A 247 -22.27 2.08 11.66
CA ILE A 247 -21.89 1.72 13.03
C ILE A 247 -23.11 1.80 13.93
N THR A 248 -23.56 0.65 14.42
CA THR A 248 -24.60 0.57 15.44
C THR A 248 -23.98 0.34 16.82
N VAL A 249 -24.32 1.19 17.78
CA VAL A 249 -23.81 1.18 19.14
C VAL A 249 -24.95 0.94 20.12
N GLU A 250 -24.94 -0.24 20.72
CA GLU A 250 -25.84 -0.55 21.85
C GLU A 250 -25.23 -0.04 23.16
N LEU A 251 -26.00 0.74 23.90
CA LEU A 251 -25.61 1.33 25.18
C LEU A 251 -26.42 0.73 26.34
N GLU A 252 -25.73 0.38 27.41
CA GLU A 252 -26.34 -0.12 28.64
C GLU A 252 -26.67 1.04 29.58
N LYS A 253 -27.88 1.02 30.17
CA LYS A 253 -28.33 2.03 31.12
C LYS A 253 -27.59 1.87 32.46
N LEU A 254 -27.30 3.00 33.12
CA LEU A 254 -26.69 3.05 34.46
C LEU A 254 -27.58 2.46 35.56
#